data_AF-B0XZT4-F1
#
_entry.id   AF-B0XZT4-F1
#
_cell.length_a   1.000
_cell.length_b   1.000
_cell.length_c   1.000
_cell.angle_alpha   90.00
_cell.angle_beta   90.00
_cell.angle_gamma   90.00
#
_symmetry.space_group_name_H-M   'P 1'
#
loop_
_entity.id
_entity.type
_entity.pdbx_description
1 polymer ?
#
loop_
_entity_poly.entity_id
_entity_poly.type
_entity_poly.pdbx_seq_one_letter_code
_entity_poly.pdbx_strand_id
1 'polypeptide(L)'
;MKFSLACLLALAGLQAALADPATCEKEAQFVKQELIGQPYTDAVANALQSNPIRVLHPGDMITMEYIASRLNIQVNENNEIISAHCA
;
A
#
# COMPACT_ATOMS: atom_id res chain seq x y z
N MET A 1 2.31 -15.98 -43.94
CA MET A 1 2.35 -16.13 -42.46
C MET A 1 3.10 -14.96 -41.85
N LYS A 2 2.43 -13.84 -41.55
CA LYS A 2 3.02 -12.67 -40.86
C LYS A 2 1.91 -11.88 -40.15
N PHE A 3 1.34 -12.43 -39.09
CA PHE A 3 0.60 -11.63 -38.11
C PHE A 3 1.37 -11.72 -36.80
N SER A 4 2.42 -10.89 -36.75
CA SER A 4 3.37 -10.80 -35.66
C SER A 4 2.74 -10.06 -34.48
N LEU A 5 2.67 -10.75 -33.34
CA LEU A 5 3.09 -10.30 -32.00
C LEU A 5 2.59 -8.97 -31.41
N ALA A 6 1.73 -8.20 -32.08
CA ALA A 6 1.26 -6.92 -31.56
C ALA A 6 0.23 -7.06 -30.43
N CYS A 7 -0.48 -8.20 -30.35
CA CYS A 7 -1.54 -8.39 -29.36
C CYS A 7 -1.04 -8.74 -27.94
N LEU A 8 0.21 -9.19 -27.78
CA LEU A 8 0.70 -9.69 -26.48
C LEU A 8 1.24 -8.60 -25.55
N LEU A 9 1.50 -7.38 -26.04
CA LEU A 9 2.05 -6.30 -25.21
C LEU A 9 0.99 -5.49 -24.44
N ALA A 10 -0.29 -5.56 -24.81
CA ALA A 10 -1.32 -4.76 -24.16
C ALA A 10 -1.76 -5.29 -22.79
N LEU A 11 -1.62 -6.60 -22.52
CA LEU A 11 -2.12 -7.21 -21.28
C LEU A 11 -1.19 -7.01 -20.07
N ALA A 12 0.10 -6.75 -20.28
CA ALA A 12 1.04 -6.59 -19.17
C ALA A 12 0.84 -5.28 -18.39
N GLY A 13 0.28 -4.25 -19.01
CA GLY A 13 0.12 -2.93 -18.39
C GLY A 13 -1.14 -2.77 -17.51
N LEU A 14 -2.13 -3.65 -17.63
CA LEU A 14 -3.44 -3.40 -17.01
C LEU A 14 -3.50 -3.72 -15.52
N GLN A 15 -2.61 -4.57 -15.01
CA GLN A 15 -2.70 -5.08 -13.63
C GLN A 15 -2.38 -4.01 -12.57
N ALA A 16 -1.58 -2.99 -12.90
CA ALA A 16 -1.14 -1.98 -11.93
C ALA A 16 -2.24 -0.98 -11.52
N ALA A 17 -3.32 -0.86 -12.29
CA ALA A 17 -4.32 0.20 -12.08
C ALA A 17 -5.43 -0.16 -11.10
N LEU A 18 -5.56 -1.44 -10.71
CA LEU A 18 -6.62 -1.88 -9.82
C LEU A 18 -6.10 -1.92 -8.39
N ALA A 19 -6.77 -1.19 -7.51
CA ALA A 19 -6.56 -1.30 -6.09
C ALA A 19 -6.78 -2.77 -5.66
N ASP A 20 -5.69 -3.44 -5.29
CA ASP A 20 -5.66 -4.89 -5.07
C ASP A 20 -5.44 -5.20 -3.58
N PRO A 21 -6.39 -5.87 -2.91
CA PRO A 21 -6.21 -6.35 -1.55
C PRO A 21 -4.97 -7.22 -1.35
N ALA A 22 -4.55 -8.00 -2.38
CA ALA A 22 -3.37 -8.85 -2.26
C ALA A 22 -2.06 -8.03 -2.22
N THR A 23 -2.00 -6.90 -2.93
CA THR A 23 -0.90 -5.94 -2.82
C THR A 23 -0.88 -5.32 -1.42
N CYS A 24 -2.04 -4.91 -0.90
CA CYS A 24 -2.15 -4.38 0.45
C CYS A 24 -1.60 -5.34 1.49
N GLU A 25 -2.02 -6.62 1.47
CA GLU A 25 -1.58 -7.59 2.48
C GLU A 25 -0.06 -7.84 2.45
N LYS A 26 0.53 -7.92 1.25
CA LYS A 26 1.98 -8.05 1.08
C LYS A 26 2.72 -6.84 1.65
N GLU A 27 2.23 -5.65 1.36
CA GLU A 27 2.86 -4.41 1.84
C GLU A 27 2.67 -4.20 3.34
N ALA A 28 1.50 -4.51 3.90
CA ALA A 28 1.27 -4.51 5.34
C ALA A 28 2.24 -5.47 6.05
N GLN A 29 2.45 -6.66 5.48
CA GLN A 29 3.43 -7.62 6.00
C GLN A 29 4.86 -7.06 5.94
N PHE A 30 5.27 -6.49 4.79
CA PHE A 30 6.58 -5.88 4.63
C PHE A 30 6.82 -4.76 5.65
N VAL A 31 5.86 -3.83 5.81
CA VAL A 31 5.97 -2.74 6.79
C VAL A 31 6.13 -3.29 8.22
N LYS A 32 5.35 -4.32 8.59
CA LYS A 32 5.43 -4.96 9.91
C LYS A 32 6.76 -5.68 10.16
N GLN A 33 7.39 -6.22 9.13
CA GLN A 33 8.64 -6.97 9.24
C GLN A 33 9.87 -6.08 9.22
N GLU A 34 9.87 -5.05 8.37
CA GLU A 34 11.09 -4.30 8.02
C GLU A 34 11.09 -2.85 8.51
N LEU A 35 9.91 -2.25 8.78
CA LEU A 35 9.79 -0.80 8.98
C LEU A 35 9.29 -0.37 10.35
N ILE A 36 8.95 -1.29 11.26
CA ILE A 36 8.56 -0.92 12.63
C ILE A 36 9.70 -0.17 13.33
N GLY A 37 9.37 0.96 13.96
CA GLY A 37 10.32 1.87 14.60
C GLY A 37 11.05 2.81 13.65
N GLN A 38 10.85 2.68 12.32
CA GLN A 38 11.39 3.63 11.34
C GLN A 38 10.44 4.83 11.18
N PRO A 39 10.96 6.03 10.88
CA PRO A 39 10.12 7.18 10.55
C PRO A 39 9.30 6.93 9.28
N TYR A 40 8.02 7.31 9.29
CA TYR A 40 7.24 7.36 8.06
C TYR A 40 7.66 8.58 7.23
N THR A 41 8.22 8.34 6.04
CA THR A 41 8.78 9.38 5.16
C THR A 41 8.20 9.28 3.75
N ASP A 42 8.42 10.31 2.94
CA ASP A 42 8.04 10.29 1.52
C ASP A 42 8.70 9.14 0.76
N ALA A 43 9.90 8.71 1.15
CA ALA A 43 10.56 7.55 0.56
C ALA A 43 9.80 6.25 0.86
N VAL A 44 9.30 6.09 2.08
CA VAL A 44 8.42 4.97 2.45
C VAL A 44 7.12 5.06 1.67
N ALA A 45 6.47 6.22 1.63
CA ALA A 45 5.22 6.43 0.90
C ALA A 45 5.33 6.08 -0.59
N ASN A 46 6.41 6.53 -1.25
CA ASN A 46 6.65 6.30 -2.67
C ASN A 46 7.09 4.86 -3.00
N ALA A 47 7.58 4.10 -2.02
CA ALA A 47 7.94 2.69 -2.19
C ALA A 47 6.72 1.75 -2.15
N LEU A 48 5.60 2.23 -1.61
CA LEU A 48 4.36 1.47 -1.47
C LEU A 48 3.42 1.74 -2.65
N GLN A 49 2.70 0.71 -3.07
CA GLN A 49 1.81 0.70 -4.23
C GLN A 49 0.34 0.54 -3.84
N SER A 50 0.05 0.19 -2.59
CA SER A 50 -1.31 0.14 -2.06
C SER A 50 -2.03 1.45 -2.31
N ASN A 51 -3.31 1.37 -2.65
CA ASN A 51 -4.11 2.56 -2.93
C ASN A 51 -5.54 2.37 -2.40
N PRO A 52 -6.00 3.22 -1.45
CA PRO A 52 -5.27 4.32 -0.83
C PRO A 52 -4.28 3.85 0.25
N ILE A 53 -3.35 4.74 0.63
CA ILE A 53 -2.58 4.61 1.88
C ILE A 53 -3.12 5.66 2.86
N ARG A 54 -3.40 5.25 4.08
CA ARG A 54 -3.81 6.14 5.18
C ARG A 54 -2.83 6.04 6.33
N VAL A 55 -2.29 7.18 6.74
CA VAL A 55 -1.42 7.27 7.91
C VAL A 55 -2.26 7.75 9.10
N LEU A 56 -2.19 7.01 10.20
CA LEU A 56 -2.96 7.23 11.41
C LEU A 56 -2.03 7.70 12.53
N HIS A 57 -2.26 8.92 13.02
CA HIS A 57 -1.52 9.51 14.13
C HIS A 57 -2.28 9.33 15.45
N PRO A 58 -1.58 9.45 16.59
CA PRO A 58 -2.24 9.43 17.89
C PRO A 58 -3.31 10.54 18.00
N GLY A 59 -4.52 10.15 18.40
CA GLY A 59 -5.64 11.08 18.56
C GLY A 59 -6.48 11.33 17.30
N ASP A 60 -6.10 10.76 16.15
CA ASP A 60 -6.92 10.86 14.94
C ASP A 60 -8.29 10.23 15.14
N MET A 61 -9.33 11.00 14.81
CA MET A 61 -10.71 10.51 14.76
C MET A 61 -10.99 9.98 13.36
N ILE A 62 -11.25 8.68 13.24
CA ILE A 62 -11.47 8.01 11.96
C ILE A 62 -12.85 7.37 11.84
N THR A 63 -13.31 7.21 10.60
CA THR A 63 -14.49 6.40 10.28
C THR A 63 -14.12 4.92 10.26
N MET A 64 -15.12 4.07 10.51
CA MET A 64 -15.02 2.60 10.46
C MET A 64 -15.38 2.01 9.09
N GLU A 65 -15.27 2.83 8.04
CA GLU A 65 -15.42 2.34 6.67
C GLU A 65 -14.33 1.31 6.35
N TYR A 66 -14.72 0.22 5.68
CA TYR A 66 -13.78 -0.83 5.28
C TYR A 66 -13.48 -0.76 3.78
N ILE A 67 -12.20 -0.70 3.42
CA ILE A 67 -11.66 -0.72 2.07
C ILE A 67 -10.53 -1.76 2.04
N ALA A 68 -10.80 -2.92 1.46
CA ALA A 68 -9.87 -4.06 1.49
C ALA A 68 -8.49 -3.76 0.89
N SER A 69 -8.38 -2.81 -0.03
CA SER A 69 -7.13 -2.38 -0.66
C SER A 69 -6.43 -1.22 0.05
N ARG A 70 -7.02 -0.65 1.11
CA ARG A 70 -6.43 0.48 1.83
C ARG A 70 -5.40 -0.02 2.84
N LEU A 71 -4.16 0.41 2.65
CA LEU A 71 -3.11 0.18 3.62
C LEU A 71 -3.17 1.27 4.69
N ASN A 72 -3.49 0.88 5.92
CA ASN A 72 -3.39 1.76 7.08
C ASN A 72 -2.03 1.56 7.72
N ILE A 73 -1.31 2.65 7.95
CA ILE A 73 -0.05 2.68 8.68
C ILE A 73 -0.28 3.51 9.93
N GLN A 74 -0.04 2.94 11.10
CA GLN A 74 -0.11 3.67 12.35
C GLN A 74 1.27 4.15 12.74
N VAL A 75 1.37 5.41 13.15
CA VAL A 75 2.60 6.01 13.67
C VAL A 75 2.41 6.48 15.11
N ASN A 76 3.51 6.62 15.85
CA ASN A 76 3.51 7.21 17.18
C ASN A 76 3.69 8.74 17.15
N GLU A 77 3.84 9.36 18.32
CA GLU A 77 4.04 10.81 18.48
C GLU A 77 5.33 11.34 17.80
N ASN A 78 6.31 10.47 17.58
CA ASN A 78 7.57 10.78 16.88
C ASN A 78 7.51 10.47 15.38
N ASN A 79 6.32 10.16 14.84
CA ASN A 79 6.12 9.74 13.45
C ASN A 79 6.87 8.43 13.08
N GLU A 80 7.13 7.57 14.07
CA GLU A 80 7.70 6.24 13.85
C GLU A 80 6.57 5.23 13.64
N ILE A 81 6.73 4.34 12.67
CA ILE A 81 5.74 3.31 12.32
C ILE A 81 5.65 2.29 13.45
N ILE A 82 4.44 2.01 13.93
CA ILE A 82 4.18 1.03 15.00
C ILE A 82 3.30 -0.13 14.55
N SER A 83 2.52 0.03 13.47
CA SER A 83 1.73 -1.06 12.90
C SER A 83 1.31 -0.77 11.46
N ALA A 84 0.89 -1.82 10.75
CA ALA A 84 0.26 -1.72 9.44
C ALA A 84 -0.77 -2.83 9.21
N HIS A 85 -1.91 -2.49 8.58
CA HIS A 85 -2.98 -3.44 8.27
C HIS A 85 -3.88 -2.95 7.12
N CYS A 86 -4.59 -3.89 6.49
CA CYS A 86 -5.54 -3.61 5.41
C CYS A 86 -6.96 -3.49 5.93
N ALA A 87 -7.57 -2.31 5.76
CA ALA A 87 -8.95 -2.03 6.16
C ALA A 87 -9.41 -0.67 5.66
#